data_AF-A0AAQ5YC69-F1
#
_entry.id   AF-A0AAQ5YC69-F1
#
_cell.length_a   1.000
_cell.length_b   1.000
_cell.length_c   1.000
_cell.angle_alpha   90.00
_cell.angle_beta   90.00
_cell.angle_gamma   90.00
#
_symmetry.space_group_name_H-M   'P 1'
#
loop_
_entity.id
_entity.type
_entity.pdbx_description
1 polymer ?
#
loop_
_entity_poly.entity_id
_entity_poly.type
_entity_poly.pdbx_seq_one_letter_code
_entity_poly.pdbx_strand_id
1 'polypeptide(L)'
;MGLHPLEFSECYLDSPSFREKIKAHEAELDKTNRFIKELYKDGKNLINATKQLGMAQRKFAQCLGEFQFEYIGDAKTDDEKCIGKNITETLMKPLEKFRKEQLGAVRAERKRYEKETEKYYSSLEKLLNMSAKKKEPQLQEADIQVETMRHQFQGESLDYVCKLQEIQERKKFECVEPMLAFFQTVFTFYHQGYELAKDFDHYKRALQINIQNTRSRFEGARSEVYELMKRIREAPQEYRQTSPISCEGYLYVQEKRPPPFGSSWVKRYCTFVKEQKILHMVTFDHRSGGKIVSNPRTQRCGPGTVLTVQTLSEDDHKFWMQAMGGKEPVSQPLQCINDQGLYRVVGVSSKVQKLLSLMIDEKSNEVDLSTSEDWDVKTITSALKLYLRSLPEPLMTYGLYKEFISPAKGGSPESRIQAVHCLVHKLPERNRLVLGLLMKHLANVAAHSKQNLMTVANLGVVFGPTLMRPQEETVAAIMDLKFQNIVVEILIEHHEKIFADAPESCPLSPAAPVFSAPTRQSKKLGRQNRPLAVYNPQALDIQNGKRCINLHFVVVTSRKAKAVYPCEAEHDSELSFQVGAIFNAVTQSREPGWLEGELEGKRGLIPENYVEML
;
A
#
# COMPACT_ATOMS: atom_id res chain seq x y z
N MET A 1 -19.70 -44.99 36.15
CA MET A 1 -20.27 -46.13 36.91
C MET A 1 -20.67 -47.20 35.89
N GLY A 2 -20.13 -48.41 36.02
CA GLY A 2 -20.44 -49.52 35.11
C GLY A 2 -21.80 -50.15 35.44
N LEU A 3 -22.42 -50.80 34.44
CA LEU A 3 -23.62 -51.61 34.67
C LEU A 3 -23.23 -52.86 35.48
N HIS A 4 -24.11 -53.29 36.38
CA HIS A 4 -23.90 -54.54 37.10
C HIS A 4 -23.88 -55.74 36.14
N PRO A 5 -22.99 -56.73 36.35
CA PRO A 5 -22.95 -57.93 35.52
C PRO A 5 -24.26 -58.71 35.63
N LEU A 6 -24.65 -59.37 34.54
CA LEU A 6 -25.78 -60.30 34.50
C LEU A 6 -25.22 -61.71 34.70
N GLU A 7 -25.62 -62.42 35.74
CA GLU A 7 -25.20 -63.81 35.92
C GLU A 7 -26.22 -64.77 35.31
N PHE A 8 -25.75 -65.81 34.61
CA PHE A 8 -26.62 -66.81 34.00
C PHE A 8 -27.43 -67.61 35.03
N SER A 9 -26.91 -67.76 36.25
CA SER A 9 -27.59 -68.39 37.38
C SER A 9 -28.90 -67.66 37.74
N GLU A 10 -28.94 -66.34 37.58
CA GLU A 10 -30.10 -65.52 37.91
C GLU A 10 -31.27 -65.71 36.92
N CYS A 11 -31.03 -66.26 35.72
CA CYS A 11 -32.08 -66.62 34.76
C CYS A 11 -33.03 -67.69 35.30
N TYR A 12 -32.55 -68.59 36.16
CA TYR A 12 -33.36 -69.64 36.77
C TYR A 12 -34.22 -69.11 37.93
N LEU A 13 -33.67 -68.13 38.68
CA LEU A 13 -34.34 -67.51 39.83
C LEU A 13 -35.33 -66.42 39.43
N ASP A 14 -35.09 -65.78 38.29
CA ASP A 14 -35.88 -64.69 37.71
C ASP A 14 -36.29 -63.60 38.73
N SER A 15 -35.33 -63.19 39.56
CA SER A 15 -35.61 -62.27 40.66
C SER A 15 -35.99 -60.86 40.17
N PRO A 16 -36.78 -60.08 40.94
CA PRO A 16 -37.06 -58.69 40.60
C PRO A 16 -35.80 -57.82 40.42
N SER A 17 -34.76 -58.07 41.23
CA SER A 17 -33.47 -57.38 41.11
C SER A 17 -32.73 -57.74 39.81
N PHE A 18 -32.81 -59.00 39.38
CA PHE A 18 -32.28 -59.43 38.08
C PHE A 18 -32.99 -58.75 36.91
N ARG A 19 -34.32 -58.68 36.95
CA ARG A 19 -35.13 -57.96 35.95
C ARG A 19 -34.80 -56.46 35.91
N GLU A 20 -34.51 -55.84 37.04
CA GLU A 20 -34.07 -54.45 37.10
C GLU A 20 -32.69 -54.25 36.46
N LYS A 21 -31.75 -55.18 36.70
CA LYS A 21 -30.45 -55.19 36.01
C LYS A 21 -30.62 -55.32 34.49
N ILE A 22 -31.46 -56.24 34.01
CA ILE A 22 -31.78 -56.37 32.57
C ILE A 22 -32.31 -55.04 32.02
N LYS A 23 -33.28 -54.40 32.68
CA LYS A 23 -33.82 -53.10 32.25
C LYS A 23 -32.76 -52.01 32.17
N ALA A 24 -31.80 -51.98 33.10
CA ALA A 24 -30.70 -51.03 33.05
C ALA A 24 -29.79 -51.25 31.82
N HIS A 25 -29.49 -52.52 31.48
CA HIS A 25 -28.76 -52.86 30.26
C HIS A 25 -29.52 -52.47 28.99
N GLU A 26 -30.82 -52.73 28.93
CA GLU A 26 -31.68 -52.33 27.81
C GLU A 26 -31.73 -50.81 27.63
N ALA A 27 -31.88 -50.06 28.73
CA ALA A 27 -31.93 -48.60 28.70
C ALA A 27 -30.65 -47.98 28.12
N GLU A 28 -29.49 -48.55 28.45
CA GLU A 28 -28.20 -48.12 27.91
C GLU A 28 -28.05 -48.44 26.41
N LEU A 29 -28.56 -49.58 25.95
CA LEU A 29 -28.60 -49.92 24.52
C LEU A 29 -29.55 -48.99 23.75
N ASP A 30 -30.69 -48.64 24.33
CA ASP A 30 -31.62 -47.68 23.71
C ASP A 30 -31.04 -46.27 23.64
N LYS A 31 -30.30 -45.86 24.67
CA LYS A 31 -29.53 -44.60 24.65
C LYS A 31 -28.48 -44.63 23.55
N THR A 32 -27.74 -45.73 23.43
CA THR A 32 -26.74 -45.94 22.37
C THR A 32 -27.39 -45.87 20.98
N ASN A 33 -28.55 -46.50 20.78
CA ASN A 33 -29.30 -46.46 19.53
C ASN A 33 -29.71 -45.02 19.15
N ARG A 34 -30.22 -44.24 20.11
CA ARG A 34 -30.57 -42.83 19.88
C ARG A 34 -29.35 -42.00 19.52
N PHE A 35 -28.24 -42.19 20.24
CA PHE A 35 -26.99 -41.49 19.95
C PHE A 35 -26.47 -41.79 18.54
N ILE A 36 -26.45 -43.06 18.13
CA ILE A 36 -26.02 -43.45 16.77
C ILE A 36 -26.93 -42.82 15.70
N LYS A 37 -28.24 -42.72 15.94
CA LYS A 37 -29.17 -42.08 15.00
C LYS A 37 -28.88 -40.60 14.80
N GLU A 38 -28.66 -39.85 15.89
CA GLU A 38 -28.31 -38.44 15.80
C GLU A 38 -26.93 -38.25 15.18
N LEU A 39 -25.93 -39.02 15.59
CA LEU A 39 -24.58 -38.96 15.01
C LEU A 39 -24.59 -39.22 13.50
N TYR A 40 -25.40 -40.18 13.04
CA TYR A 40 -25.58 -40.45 11.61
C TYR A 40 -26.24 -39.27 10.88
N LYS A 41 -27.26 -38.65 11.49
CA LYS A 41 -27.91 -37.45 10.93
C LYS A 41 -26.90 -36.30 10.80
N ASP A 42 -26.11 -36.04 11.83
CA ASP A 42 -25.09 -34.99 11.83
C ASP A 42 -23.96 -35.30 10.82
N GLY A 43 -23.55 -36.55 10.70
CA GLY A 43 -22.61 -37.01 9.68
C GLY A 43 -23.09 -36.74 8.25
N LYS A 44 -24.40 -36.93 7.97
CA LYS A 44 -24.98 -36.56 6.66
C LYS A 44 -24.91 -35.05 6.41
N ASN A 45 -25.19 -34.25 7.43
CA ASN A 45 -25.11 -32.78 7.33
C ASN A 45 -23.67 -32.34 7.03
N LEU A 46 -22.68 -32.93 7.71
CA LEU A 46 -21.25 -32.67 7.47
C LEU A 46 -20.83 -33.01 6.04
N ILE A 47 -21.25 -34.17 5.51
CA ILE A 47 -20.97 -34.57 4.13
C ILE A 47 -21.56 -33.57 3.14
N ASN A 48 -22.81 -33.14 3.35
CA ASN A 48 -23.46 -32.18 2.48
C ASN A 48 -22.74 -30.82 2.51
N ALA A 49 -22.36 -30.33 3.69
CA ALA A 49 -21.59 -29.09 3.81
C ALA A 49 -20.24 -29.19 3.07
N THR A 50 -19.53 -30.31 3.23
CA THR A 50 -18.24 -30.56 2.55
C THR A 50 -18.41 -30.57 1.02
N LYS A 51 -19.49 -31.18 0.51
CA LYS A 51 -19.80 -31.15 -0.93
C LYS A 51 -20.09 -29.74 -1.45
N GLN A 52 -20.83 -28.94 -0.68
CA GLN A 52 -21.15 -27.57 -1.04
C GLN A 52 -19.89 -26.70 -1.09
N LEU A 53 -19.01 -26.84 -0.10
CA LEU A 53 -17.71 -26.17 -0.06
C LEU A 53 -16.89 -26.47 -1.34
N GLY A 54 -16.71 -27.75 -1.68
CA GLY A 54 -15.95 -28.12 -2.88
C GLY A 54 -16.63 -27.77 -4.21
N MET A 55 -17.95 -27.54 -4.24
CA MET A 55 -18.61 -26.95 -5.42
C MET A 55 -18.35 -25.45 -5.51
N ALA A 56 -18.42 -24.73 -4.39
CA ALA A 56 -18.17 -23.30 -4.32
C ALA A 56 -16.72 -22.97 -4.72
N GLN A 57 -15.74 -23.71 -4.20
CA GLN A 57 -14.32 -23.53 -4.55
C GLN A 57 -14.06 -23.75 -6.03
N ARG A 58 -14.59 -24.82 -6.63
CA ARG A 58 -14.46 -25.07 -8.08
C ARG A 58 -15.07 -23.97 -8.94
N LYS A 59 -16.26 -23.49 -8.55
CA LYS A 59 -16.92 -22.38 -9.25
C LYS A 59 -16.09 -21.10 -9.14
N PHE A 60 -15.56 -20.79 -7.96
CA PHE A 60 -14.71 -19.62 -7.76
C PHE A 60 -13.41 -19.70 -8.57
N ALA A 61 -12.75 -20.86 -8.58
CA ALA A 61 -11.57 -21.10 -9.40
C ALA A 61 -11.85 -20.95 -10.90
N GLN A 62 -13.02 -21.41 -11.38
CA GLN A 62 -13.44 -21.17 -12.76
C GLN A 62 -13.59 -19.68 -13.06
N CYS A 63 -14.26 -18.92 -12.18
CA CYS A 63 -14.38 -17.47 -12.36
C CYS A 63 -13.01 -16.78 -12.38
N LEU A 64 -12.05 -17.20 -11.55
CA LEU A 64 -10.68 -16.67 -11.57
C LEU A 64 -9.93 -17.00 -12.87
N GLY A 65 -10.13 -18.20 -13.43
CA GLY A 65 -9.50 -18.59 -14.71
C GLY A 65 -10.09 -17.86 -15.93
N GLU A 66 -11.39 -17.59 -15.93
CA GLU A 66 -12.04 -16.77 -16.97
C GLU A 66 -11.63 -15.29 -16.87
N PHE A 67 -11.34 -14.81 -15.65
CA PHE A 67 -10.88 -13.47 -15.37
C PHE A 67 -9.36 -13.38 -15.55
N GLN A 68 -8.88 -13.42 -16.80
CA GLN A 68 -7.46 -13.39 -17.14
C GLN A 68 -6.73 -12.16 -16.55
N PHE A 69 -6.13 -12.34 -15.38
CA PHE A 69 -4.99 -11.52 -14.98
C PHE A 69 -3.75 -12.08 -15.69
N GLU A 70 -2.93 -11.21 -16.28
CA GLU A 70 -1.71 -11.56 -17.02
C GLU A 70 -0.67 -12.38 -16.22
N TYR A 71 -0.89 -12.79 -14.96
CA TYR A 71 0.11 -13.44 -14.11
C TYR A 71 -0.41 -14.45 -13.07
N ILE A 72 -1.52 -15.19 -13.29
CA ILE A 72 -1.94 -16.22 -12.32
C ILE A 72 -2.31 -17.53 -13.03
N GLY A 73 -1.53 -18.58 -12.76
CA GLY A 73 -1.67 -19.92 -13.35
C GLY A 73 -2.76 -20.79 -12.70
N ASP A 74 -3.27 -21.71 -13.50
CA ASP A 74 -4.36 -22.65 -13.19
C ASP A 74 -3.85 -23.89 -12.43
N ALA A 75 -4.17 -24.01 -11.15
CA ALA A 75 -4.10 -25.29 -10.45
C ALA A 75 -5.43 -25.56 -9.72
N LYS A 76 -6.11 -26.64 -10.10
CA LYS A 76 -7.35 -27.16 -9.48
C LYS A 76 -7.02 -28.49 -8.80
N THR A 77 -7.49 -28.71 -7.58
CA THR A 77 -7.25 -29.96 -6.84
C THR A 77 -8.49 -30.87 -6.79
N ASP A 78 -8.25 -32.18 -6.95
CA ASP A 78 -9.25 -33.27 -6.97
C ASP A 78 -9.53 -33.84 -5.55
N ASP A 79 -8.87 -33.31 -4.53
CA ASP A 79 -8.80 -33.88 -3.17
C ASP A 79 -10.10 -33.75 -2.36
N GLU A 80 -10.95 -32.77 -2.69
CA GLU A 80 -12.18 -32.45 -1.94
C GLU A 80 -13.31 -33.47 -2.16
N LYS A 81 -13.30 -34.20 -3.29
CA LYS A 81 -14.23 -35.31 -3.52
C LYS A 81 -13.89 -36.54 -2.67
N CYS A 82 -12.63 -36.68 -2.26
CA CYS A 82 -12.11 -37.83 -1.52
C CYS A 82 -12.71 -37.89 -0.10
N ILE A 83 -12.82 -36.74 0.59
CA ILE A 83 -13.32 -36.66 1.97
C ILE A 83 -14.77 -37.12 2.08
N GLY A 84 -15.66 -36.58 1.23
CA GLY A 84 -17.10 -36.92 1.29
C GLY A 84 -17.39 -38.39 1.01
N LYS A 85 -16.60 -39.01 0.12
CA LYS A 85 -16.66 -40.46 -0.15
C LYS A 85 -16.10 -41.26 1.03
N ASN A 86 -14.97 -40.84 1.60
CA ASN A 86 -14.36 -41.52 2.74
C ASN A 86 -15.23 -41.51 3.98
N ILE A 87 -15.82 -40.37 4.39
CA ILE A 87 -16.71 -40.31 5.58
C ILE A 87 -17.89 -41.29 5.46
N THR A 88 -18.42 -41.45 4.24
CA THR A 88 -19.52 -42.40 3.99
C THR A 88 -19.07 -43.84 4.23
N GLU A 89 -17.90 -44.23 3.72
CA GLU A 89 -17.38 -45.60 3.81
C GLU A 89 -16.82 -45.93 5.20
N THR A 90 -16.11 -45.00 5.85
CA THR A 90 -15.37 -45.29 7.08
C THR A 90 -16.18 -45.07 8.35
N LEU A 91 -17.19 -44.19 8.33
CA LEU A 91 -17.99 -43.86 9.51
C LEU A 91 -19.47 -44.26 9.36
N MET A 92 -20.10 -43.83 8.28
CA MET A 92 -21.57 -43.89 8.18
C MET A 92 -22.09 -45.31 7.95
N LYS A 93 -21.51 -46.05 7.01
CA LYS A 93 -21.92 -47.44 6.71
C LYS A 93 -21.69 -48.39 7.89
N PRO A 94 -20.52 -48.40 8.57
CA PRO A 94 -20.31 -49.26 9.74
C PRO A 94 -21.30 -48.99 10.88
N LEU A 95 -21.56 -47.71 11.22
CA LEU A 95 -22.51 -47.35 12.27
C LEU A 95 -23.96 -47.74 11.91
N GLU A 96 -24.36 -47.57 10.64
CA GLU A 96 -25.68 -47.99 10.18
C GLU A 96 -25.84 -49.52 10.20
N LYS A 97 -24.78 -50.26 9.85
CA LYS A 97 -24.72 -51.72 9.89
C LYS A 97 -24.87 -52.22 11.34
N PHE A 98 -24.06 -51.72 12.27
CA PHE A 98 -24.15 -52.06 13.70
C PHE A 98 -25.57 -51.82 14.24
N ARG A 99 -26.17 -50.68 13.89
CA ARG A 99 -27.53 -50.35 14.33
C ARG A 99 -28.58 -51.32 13.79
N LYS A 100 -28.52 -51.69 12.51
CA LYS A 100 -29.53 -52.56 11.88
C LYS A 100 -29.37 -54.02 12.30
N GLU A 101 -28.13 -54.52 12.28
CA GLU A 101 -27.86 -55.93 12.46
C GLU A 101 -27.74 -56.29 13.95
N GLN A 102 -26.94 -55.54 14.73
CA GLN A 102 -26.67 -55.89 16.13
C GLN A 102 -27.80 -55.42 17.06
N LEU A 103 -28.14 -54.12 17.03
CA LEU A 103 -29.23 -53.60 17.87
C LEU A 103 -30.61 -54.11 17.41
N GLY A 104 -30.78 -54.39 16.11
CA GLY A 104 -32.00 -55.00 15.58
C GLY A 104 -32.18 -56.45 16.05
N ALA A 105 -31.11 -57.25 16.09
CA ALA A 105 -31.17 -58.62 16.58
C ALA A 105 -31.52 -58.69 18.08
N VAL A 106 -30.93 -57.84 18.92
CA VAL A 106 -31.25 -57.79 20.37
C VAL A 106 -32.71 -57.44 20.62
N ARG A 107 -33.29 -56.53 19.82
CA ARG A 107 -34.73 -56.21 19.91
C ARG A 107 -35.62 -57.39 19.53
N ALA A 108 -35.19 -58.22 18.57
CA ALA A 108 -35.91 -59.43 18.20
C ALA A 108 -35.81 -60.51 19.30
N GLU A 109 -34.65 -60.69 19.92
CA GLU A 109 -34.49 -61.59 21.09
C GLU A 109 -35.33 -61.11 22.28
N ARG A 110 -35.30 -59.82 22.59
CA ARG A 110 -36.15 -59.23 23.64
C ARG A 110 -37.62 -59.58 23.44
N LYS A 111 -38.12 -59.47 22.20
CA LYS A 111 -39.51 -59.79 21.88
C LYS A 111 -39.83 -61.28 22.07
N ARG A 112 -38.88 -62.19 21.79
CA ARG A 112 -39.03 -63.62 22.08
C ARG A 112 -39.07 -63.86 23.58
N TYR A 113 -38.12 -63.29 24.31
CA TYR A 113 -38.04 -63.36 25.77
C TYR A 113 -39.32 -62.84 26.46
N GLU A 114 -39.84 -61.67 26.05
CA GLU A 114 -41.09 -61.11 26.57
C GLU A 114 -42.28 -62.05 26.26
N LYS A 115 -42.35 -62.61 25.05
CA LYS A 115 -43.42 -63.55 24.64
C LYS A 115 -43.41 -64.86 25.45
N GLU A 116 -42.23 -65.46 25.65
CA GLU A 116 -42.14 -66.69 26.46
C GLU A 116 -42.34 -66.39 27.95
N THR A 117 -41.93 -65.20 28.43
CA THR A 117 -42.28 -64.70 29.78
C THR A 117 -43.80 -64.69 29.97
N GLU A 118 -44.56 -64.07 29.04
CA GLU A 118 -46.02 -64.01 29.11
C GLU A 118 -46.67 -65.40 29.12
N LYS A 119 -46.21 -66.32 28.26
CA LYS A 119 -46.75 -67.68 28.21
C LYS A 119 -46.51 -68.46 29.49
N TYR A 120 -45.30 -68.39 30.05
CA TYR A 120 -44.95 -69.08 31.28
C TYR A 120 -45.81 -68.59 32.44
N TYR A 121 -45.86 -67.28 32.68
CA TYR A 121 -46.65 -66.71 33.78
C TYR A 121 -48.16 -66.93 33.58
N SER A 122 -48.67 -66.88 32.35
CA SER A 122 -50.08 -67.20 32.06
C SER A 122 -50.41 -68.68 32.34
N SER A 123 -49.50 -69.61 32.02
CA SER A 123 -49.67 -71.03 32.34
C SER A 123 -49.60 -71.29 33.85
N LEU A 124 -48.68 -70.62 34.53
CA LEU A 124 -48.52 -70.70 35.98
C LEU A 124 -49.77 -70.17 36.70
N GLU A 125 -50.30 -69.02 36.28
CA GLU A 125 -51.53 -68.44 36.83
C GLU A 125 -52.75 -69.35 36.60
N LYS A 126 -52.84 -70.02 35.44
CA LYS A 126 -53.88 -71.03 35.18
C LYS A 126 -53.78 -72.22 36.14
N LEU A 127 -52.58 -72.73 36.39
CA LEU A 127 -52.35 -73.82 37.34
C LEU A 127 -52.73 -73.38 38.77
N LEU A 128 -52.30 -72.19 39.20
CA LEU A 128 -52.61 -71.63 40.51
C LEU A 128 -54.11 -71.40 40.74
N ASN A 129 -54.87 -71.11 39.68
CA ASN A 129 -56.32 -70.90 39.74
C ASN A 129 -57.13 -72.20 39.60
N MET A 130 -56.51 -73.37 39.41
CA MET A 130 -57.22 -74.64 39.34
C MET A 130 -57.76 -75.08 40.71
N SER A 131 -59.00 -75.58 40.73
CA SER A 131 -59.59 -76.14 41.95
C SER A 131 -58.91 -77.44 42.36
N ALA A 132 -58.61 -77.58 43.65
CA ALA A 132 -58.13 -78.81 44.27
C ALA A 132 -59.10 -80.03 44.13
N LYS A 133 -60.32 -79.81 43.63
CA LYS A 133 -61.31 -80.86 43.34
C LYS A 133 -61.15 -81.50 41.95
N LYS A 134 -60.21 -81.02 41.13
CA LYS A 134 -59.90 -81.58 39.80
C LYS A 134 -59.35 -83.00 39.91
N LYS A 135 -59.54 -83.80 38.86
CA LYS A 135 -59.01 -85.17 38.80
C LYS A 135 -57.48 -85.12 38.66
N GLU A 136 -56.78 -86.00 39.37
CA GLU A 136 -55.31 -86.17 39.35
C GLU A 136 -54.66 -86.07 37.95
N PRO A 137 -55.13 -86.77 36.90
CA PRO A 137 -54.52 -86.65 35.57
C PRO A 137 -54.61 -85.24 34.96
N GLN A 138 -55.64 -84.46 35.28
CA GLN A 138 -55.77 -83.08 34.80
C GLN A 138 -54.84 -82.12 35.55
N LEU A 139 -54.51 -82.43 36.81
CA LEU A 139 -53.53 -81.68 37.59
C LEU A 139 -52.11 -81.97 37.10
N GLN A 140 -51.80 -83.25 36.85
CA GLN A 140 -50.52 -83.67 36.27
C GLN A 140 -50.28 -83.09 34.87
N GLU A 141 -51.30 -83.05 34.01
CA GLU A 141 -51.17 -82.45 32.67
C GLU A 141 -50.85 -80.95 32.73
N ALA A 142 -51.51 -80.22 33.64
CA ALA A 142 -51.26 -78.80 33.84
C ALA A 142 -49.86 -78.54 34.45
N ASP A 143 -49.39 -79.41 35.34
CA ASP A 143 -48.06 -79.33 35.95
C ASP A 143 -46.94 -79.59 34.92
N ILE A 144 -47.08 -80.64 34.11
CA ILE A 144 -46.17 -80.93 32.98
C ILE A 144 -46.14 -79.77 31.98
N GLN A 145 -47.28 -79.14 31.73
CA GLN A 145 -47.36 -77.98 30.84
C GLN A 145 -46.61 -76.77 31.42
N VAL A 146 -46.76 -76.47 32.71
CA VAL A 146 -46.01 -75.38 33.38
C VAL A 146 -44.52 -75.66 33.39
N GLU A 147 -44.11 -76.90 33.68
CA GLU A 147 -42.70 -77.30 33.70
C GLU A 147 -42.06 -77.18 32.31
N THR A 148 -42.79 -77.57 31.26
CA THR A 148 -42.37 -77.40 29.86
C THR A 148 -42.18 -75.92 29.51
N MET A 149 -43.15 -75.07 29.88
CA MET A 149 -43.06 -73.63 29.66
C MET A 149 -41.92 -72.98 30.45
N ARG A 150 -41.65 -73.47 31.68
CA ARG A 150 -40.53 -73.01 32.52
C ARG A 150 -39.18 -73.29 31.87
N HIS A 151 -38.98 -74.50 31.35
CA HIS A 151 -37.75 -74.86 30.65
C HIS A 151 -37.55 -74.03 29.37
N GLN A 152 -38.61 -73.78 28.60
CA GLN A 152 -38.55 -72.91 27.41
C GLN A 152 -38.20 -71.47 27.78
N PHE A 153 -38.86 -70.90 28.80
CA PHE A 153 -38.55 -69.56 29.30
C PHE A 153 -37.10 -69.44 29.78
N GLN A 154 -36.61 -70.41 30.55
CA GLN A 154 -35.23 -70.40 31.06
C GLN A 154 -34.19 -70.47 29.94
N GLY A 155 -34.43 -71.30 28.92
CA GLY A 155 -33.58 -71.38 27.72
C GLY A 155 -33.48 -70.02 27.01
N GLU A 156 -34.62 -69.40 26.71
CA GLU A 156 -34.67 -68.09 26.06
C GLU A 156 -34.10 -66.96 26.94
N SER A 157 -34.24 -67.06 28.27
CA SER A 157 -33.63 -66.10 29.20
C SER A 157 -32.10 -66.16 29.17
N LEU A 158 -31.52 -67.37 29.09
CA LEU A 158 -30.07 -67.55 28.97
C LEU A 158 -29.55 -66.99 27.64
N ASP A 159 -30.23 -67.30 26.53
CA ASP A 159 -29.88 -66.79 25.20
C ASP A 159 -29.96 -65.26 25.15
N TYR A 160 -31.01 -64.68 25.74
CA TYR A 160 -31.17 -63.23 25.78
C TYR A 160 -30.08 -62.54 26.61
N VAL A 161 -29.75 -63.06 27.80
CA VAL A 161 -28.69 -62.51 28.66
C VAL A 161 -27.32 -62.65 28.00
N CYS A 162 -27.06 -63.78 27.32
CA CYS A 162 -25.84 -63.96 26.53
C CYS A 162 -25.73 -62.88 25.44
N LYS A 163 -26.83 -62.64 24.71
CA LYS A 163 -26.87 -61.62 23.66
C LYS A 163 -26.69 -60.20 24.19
N LEU A 164 -27.29 -59.88 25.33
CA LEU A 164 -27.13 -58.60 26.02
C LEU A 164 -25.65 -58.36 26.39
N GLN A 165 -24.98 -59.35 26.97
CA GLN A 165 -23.56 -59.22 27.32
C GLN A 165 -22.69 -59.08 26.08
N GLU A 166 -22.93 -59.89 25.04
CA GLU A 166 -22.19 -59.83 23.78
C GLU A 166 -22.24 -58.43 23.16
N ILE A 167 -23.43 -57.81 23.10
CA ILE A 167 -23.57 -56.49 22.48
C ILE A 167 -22.95 -55.36 23.31
N GLN A 168 -22.93 -55.51 24.64
CA GLN A 168 -22.27 -54.55 25.53
C GLN A 168 -20.75 -54.56 25.37
N GLU A 169 -20.16 -55.70 25.00
CA GLU A 169 -18.74 -55.78 24.64
C GLU A 169 -18.49 -55.29 23.21
N ARG A 170 -19.31 -55.74 22.24
CA ARG A 170 -19.20 -55.31 20.83
C ARG A 170 -19.26 -53.80 20.64
N LYS A 171 -20.19 -53.11 21.34
CA LYS A 171 -20.33 -51.65 21.21
C LYS A 171 -19.05 -50.90 21.57
N LYS A 172 -18.17 -51.46 22.42
CA LYS A 172 -16.94 -50.79 22.87
C LYS A 172 -15.91 -50.65 21.76
N PHE A 173 -15.92 -51.55 20.76
CA PHE A 173 -15.00 -51.49 19.64
C PHE A 173 -15.71 -51.20 18.31
N GLU A 174 -16.84 -51.87 18.01
CA GLU A 174 -17.53 -51.69 16.71
C GLU A 174 -18.09 -50.27 16.50
N CYS A 175 -18.36 -49.51 17.59
CA CYS A 175 -18.74 -48.09 17.50
C CYS A 175 -17.55 -47.14 17.49
N VAL A 176 -16.41 -47.54 18.08
CA VAL A 176 -15.25 -46.66 18.31
C VAL A 176 -14.28 -46.71 17.14
N GLU A 177 -14.06 -47.89 16.53
CA GLU A 177 -13.20 -48.04 15.36
C GLU A 177 -13.61 -47.12 14.19
N PRO A 178 -14.90 -46.98 13.82
CA PRO A 178 -15.32 -46.04 12.78
C PRO A 178 -15.01 -44.58 13.12
N MET A 179 -15.11 -44.20 14.40
CA MET A 179 -14.77 -42.84 14.85
C MET A 179 -13.26 -42.58 14.71
N LEU A 180 -12.43 -43.56 15.11
CA LEU A 180 -10.98 -43.47 14.93
C LEU A 180 -10.60 -43.30 13.46
N ALA A 181 -11.18 -44.11 12.57
CA ALA A 181 -10.95 -44.03 11.13
C ALA A 181 -11.38 -42.67 10.55
N PHE A 182 -12.51 -42.12 11.02
CA PHE A 182 -12.95 -40.78 10.67
C PHE A 182 -11.92 -39.71 11.06
N PHE A 183 -11.46 -39.68 12.31
CA PHE A 183 -10.48 -38.69 12.76
C PHE A 183 -9.15 -38.81 12.01
N GLN A 184 -8.68 -40.04 11.75
CA GLN A 184 -7.49 -40.26 10.93
C GLN A 184 -7.65 -39.69 9.52
N THR A 185 -8.81 -39.86 8.90
CA THR A 185 -9.11 -39.30 7.57
C THR A 185 -9.07 -37.76 7.62
N VAL A 186 -9.71 -37.15 8.61
CA VAL A 186 -9.76 -35.70 8.78
C VAL A 186 -8.36 -35.11 9.00
N PHE A 187 -7.56 -35.73 9.88
CA PHE A 187 -6.19 -35.27 10.13
C PHE A 187 -5.30 -35.42 8.91
N THR A 188 -5.43 -36.52 8.16
CA THR A 188 -4.70 -36.72 6.91
C THR A 188 -5.04 -35.63 5.89
N PHE A 189 -6.33 -35.29 5.76
CA PHE A 189 -6.77 -34.21 4.86
C PHE A 189 -6.16 -32.85 5.23
N TYR A 190 -6.23 -32.46 6.51
CA TYR A 190 -5.65 -31.19 6.94
C TYR A 190 -4.13 -31.15 6.79
N HIS A 191 -3.45 -32.27 7.04
CA HIS A 191 -2.01 -32.36 6.83
C HIS A 191 -1.64 -32.20 5.36
N GLN A 192 -2.36 -32.86 4.44
CA GLN A 192 -2.18 -32.69 2.99
C GLN A 192 -2.42 -31.23 2.55
N GLY A 193 -3.48 -30.60 3.08
CA GLY A 193 -3.76 -29.18 2.80
C GLY A 193 -2.63 -28.25 3.29
N TYR A 194 -2.01 -28.56 4.43
CA TYR A 194 -0.87 -27.81 4.95
C TYR A 194 0.37 -27.96 4.05
N GLU A 195 0.74 -29.18 3.66
CA GLU A 195 1.89 -29.41 2.76
C GLU A 195 1.66 -28.74 1.41
N LEU A 196 0.45 -28.83 0.84
CA LEU A 196 0.11 -28.12 -0.41
C LEU A 196 0.28 -26.60 -0.26
N ALA A 197 -0.26 -26.01 0.82
CA ALA A 197 -0.13 -24.58 1.06
C ALA A 197 1.33 -24.13 1.19
N LYS A 198 2.17 -24.97 1.80
CA LYS A 198 3.61 -24.75 1.95
C LYS A 198 4.32 -24.78 0.59
N ASP A 199 3.97 -25.72 -0.29
CA ASP A 199 4.54 -25.79 -1.65
C ASP A 199 4.23 -24.51 -2.47
N PHE A 200 3.06 -23.90 -2.25
CA PHE A 200 2.67 -22.64 -2.89
C PHE A 200 3.36 -21.39 -2.31
N ASP A 201 4.10 -21.48 -1.21
CA ASP A 201 4.63 -20.31 -0.51
C ASP A 201 5.66 -19.54 -1.36
N HIS A 202 6.47 -20.25 -2.15
CA HIS A 202 7.41 -19.62 -3.09
C HIS A 202 6.69 -18.74 -4.13
N TYR A 203 5.61 -19.26 -4.72
CA TYR A 203 4.79 -18.52 -5.67
C TYR A 203 4.11 -17.31 -5.02
N LYS A 204 3.57 -17.49 -3.80
CA LYS A 204 2.94 -16.41 -3.02
C LYS A 204 3.93 -15.28 -2.74
N ARG A 205 5.15 -15.58 -2.29
CA ARG A 205 6.21 -14.58 -2.07
C ARG A 205 6.59 -13.86 -3.36
N ALA A 206 6.76 -14.60 -4.46
CA ALA A 206 7.05 -14.01 -5.77
C ALA A 206 5.95 -13.05 -6.23
N LEU A 207 4.67 -13.44 -6.06
CA LEU A 207 3.52 -12.60 -6.37
C LEU A 207 3.49 -11.33 -5.52
N GLN A 208 3.77 -11.43 -4.22
CA GLN A 208 3.85 -10.26 -3.33
C GLN A 208 4.94 -9.28 -3.77
N ILE A 209 6.13 -9.78 -4.12
CA ILE A 209 7.23 -8.96 -4.66
C ILE A 209 6.80 -8.27 -5.95
N ASN A 210 6.16 -8.99 -6.87
CA ASN A 210 5.68 -8.42 -8.13
C ASN A 210 4.63 -7.33 -7.90
N ILE A 211 3.68 -7.53 -6.99
CA ILE A 211 2.70 -6.51 -6.62
C ILE A 211 3.39 -5.26 -6.06
N GLN A 212 4.36 -5.45 -5.17
CA GLN A 212 5.09 -4.32 -4.58
C GLN A 212 5.90 -3.55 -5.63
N ASN A 213 6.57 -4.26 -6.53
CA ASN A 213 7.30 -3.66 -7.65
C ASN A 213 6.36 -2.86 -8.56
N THR A 214 5.18 -3.39 -8.89
CA THR A 214 4.18 -2.69 -9.70
C THR A 214 3.67 -1.44 -9.00
N ARG A 215 3.41 -1.49 -7.68
CA ARG A 215 3.04 -0.31 -6.89
C ARG A 215 4.13 0.75 -6.91
N SER A 216 5.39 0.39 -6.65
CA SER A 216 6.51 1.33 -6.67
C SER A 216 6.73 1.95 -8.05
N ARG A 217 6.58 1.18 -9.13
CA ARG A 217 6.63 1.70 -10.50
C ARG A 217 5.49 2.69 -10.77
N PHE A 218 4.27 2.36 -10.34
CA PHE A 218 3.12 3.24 -10.48
C PHE A 218 3.32 4.55 -9.70
N GLU A 219 3.77 4.48 -8.45
CA GLU A 219 4.02 5.67 -7.63
C GLU A 219 5.11 6.57 -8.25
N GLY A 220 6.19 5.98 -8.75
CA GLY A 220 7.24 6.69 -9.49
C GLY A 220 6.69 7.37 -10.75
N ALA A 221 6.04 6.61 -11.63
CA ALA A 221 5.45 7.14 -12.85
C ALA A 221 4.39 8.22 -12.57
N ARG A 222 3.57 8.02 -11.53
CA ARG A 222 2.59 9.01 -11.08
C ARG A 222 3.28 10.31 -10.68
N SER A 223 4.33 10.23 -9.85
CA SER A 223 5.09 11.41 -9.44
C SER A 223 5.67 12.18 -10.63
N GLU A 224 6.26 11.46 -11.60
CA GLU A 224 6.79 12.06 -12.83
C GLU A 224 5.69 12.73 -13.66
N VAL A 225 4.53 12.09 -13.82
CA VAL A 225 3.37 12.65 -14.53
C VAL A 225 2.84 13.90 -13.84
N TYR A 226 2.76 13.91 -12.51
CA TYR A 226 2.33 15.10 -11.75
C TYR A 226 3.31 16.25 -11.89
N GLU A 227 4.61 15.99 -11.84
CA GLU A 227 5.64 17.00 -12.08
C GLU A 227 5.59 17.53 -13.51
N LEU A 228 5.42 16.66 -14.51
CA LEU A 228 5.24 17.08 -15.90
C LEU A 228 3.98 17.94 -16.06
N MET A 229 2.86 17.52 -15.50
CA MET A 229 1.60 18.28 -15.52
C MET A 229 1.79 19.66 -14.87
N LYS A 230 2.50 19.73 -13.74
CA LYS A 230 2.79 20.99 -13.05
C LYS A 230 3.64 21.92 -13.93
N ARG A 231 4.72 21.40 -14.53
CA ARG A 231 5.57 22.17 -15.45
C ARG A 231 4.80 22.71 -16.65
N ILE A 232 3.95 21.88 -17.27
CA ILE A 232 3.11 22.30 -18.40
C ILE A 232 2.10 23.38 -17.96
N ARG A 233 1.56 23.29 -16.74
CA ARG A 233 0.63 24.28 -16.18
C ARG A 233 1.30 25.63 -15.87
N GLU A 234 2.55 25.61 -15.43
CA GLU A 234 3.33 26.81 -15.09
C GLU A 234 3.81 27.57 -16.35
N ALA A 235 4.10 26.86 -17.44
CA ALA A 235 4.60 27.45 -18.69
C ALA A 235 3.85 26.93 -19.94
N PRO A 236 2.53 27.12 -20.08
CA PRO A 236 1.75 26.51 -21.16
C PRO A 236 2.16 26.97 -22.56
N GLN A 237 2.76 28.16 -22.68
CA GLN A 237 3.23 28.71 -23.96
C GLN A 237 4.46 27.99 -24.51
N GLU A 238 5.34 27.45 -23.64
CA GLU A 238 6.55 26.71 -24.04
C GLU A 238 6.23 25.36 -24.67
N TYR A 239 5.16 24.72 -24.18
CA TYR A 239 4.70 23.41 -24.68
C TYR A 239 3.67 23.52 -25.82
N ARG A 240 3.40 24.74 -26.34
CA ARG A 240 2.48 24.98 -27.46
C ARG A 240 3.09 24.60 -28.81
N GLN A 241 4.42 24.53 -28.92
CA GLN A 241 5.12 24.07 -30.12
C GLN A 241 5.38 22.56 -30.01
N THR A 242 4.65 21.76 -30.77
CA THR A 242 4.80 20.28 -30.82
C THR A 242 6.06 19.85 -31.57
N SER A 243 6.65 20.74 -32.37
CA SER A 243 7.81 20.46 -33.22
C SER A 243 8.61 21.72 -33.55
N PRO A 244 9.95 21.65 -33.69
CA PRO A 244 10.75 22.79 -34.13
C PRO A 244 10.46 23.19 -35.59
N ILE A 245 10.04 22.23 -36.42
CA ILE A 245 9.85 22.39 -37.87
C ILE A 245 8.40 22.69 -38.30
N SER A 246 7.43 22.49 -37.40
CA SER A 246 6.01 22.74 -37.69
C SER A 246 5.28 23.43 -36.54
N CYS A 247 4.25 24.21 -36.86
CA CYS A 247 3.35 24.82 -35.90
C CYS A 247 1.93 24.35 -36.13
N GLU A 248 1.21 24.05 -35.05
CA GLU A 248 -0.09 23.40 -35.12
C GLU A 248 -1.11 24.13 -34.25
N GLY A 249 -2.37 24.18 -34.69
CA GLY A 249 -3.43 24.83 -33.95
C GLY A 249 -4.69 25.08 -34.76
N TYR A 250 -5.74 25.57 -34.10
CA TYR A 250 -7.00 25.88 -34.77
C TYR A 250 -7.01 27.30 -35.33
N LEU A 251 -7.44 27.43 -36.59
CA LEU A 251 -7.66 28.73 -37.25
C LEU A 251 -9.06 28.76 -37.88
N TYR A 252 -9.68 29.94 -37.91
CA TYR A 252 -10.83 30.20 -38.74
C TYR A 252 -10.35 30.66 -40.11
N VAL A 253 -10.67 29.91 -41.15
CA VAL A 253 -10.27 30.24 -42.52
C VAL A 253 -11.48 30.76 -43.28
N GLN A 254 -11.33 31.88 -43.97
CA GLN A 254 -12.41 32.46 -44.78
C GLN A 254 -12.53 31.68 -46.10
N GLU A 255 -13.61 30.93 -46.25
CA GLU A 255 -13.90 30.19 -47.48
C GLU A 255 -14.94 30.94 -48.32
N LYS A 256 -14.66 31.12 -49.61
CA LYS A 256 -15.64 31.66 -50.56
C LYS A 256 -16.67 30.59 -50.90
N ARG A 257 -17.95 30.90 -50.71
CA ARG A 257 -19.05 30.04 -51.15
C ARG A 257 -19.50 30.45 -52.55
N PRO A 258 -20.14 29.55 -53.31
CA PRO A 258 -20.79 29.92 -54.57
C PRO A 258 -21.83 31.03 -54.34
N PRO A 259 -21.97 32.00 -55.26
CA PRO A 259 -23.04 32.99 -55.20
C PRO A 259 -24.42 32.32 -55.08
N PRO A 260 -25.36 32.84 -54.27
CA PRO A 260 -25.38 34.16 -53.60
C PRO A 260 -24.77 34.18 -52.18
N PHE A 261 -24.15 33.09 -51.72
CA PHE A 261 -23.87 32.86 -50.28
C PHE A 261 -22.59 33.52 -49.72
N GLY A 262 -21.92 34.39 -50.48
CA GLY A 262 -20.79 35.19 -50.00
C GLY A 262 -19.61 34.36 -49.48
N SER A 263 -19.03 34.77 -48.35
CA SER A 263 -17.93 34.06 -47.66
C SER A 263 -18.37 33.52 -46.31
N SER A 264 -17.82 32.38 -45.90
CA SER A 264 -18.04 31.83 -44.55
C SER A 264 -16.75 31.49 -43.84
N TRP A 265 -16.73 31.71 -42.54
CA TRP A 265 -15.63 31.29 -41.67
C TRP A 265 -15.79 29.82 -41.28
N VAL A 266 -14.75 29.02 -41.52
CA VAL A 266 -14.72 27.60 -41.18
C VAL A 266 -13.56 27.33 -40.23
N LYS A 267 -13.84 26.72 -39.07
CA LYS A 267 -12.82 26.31 -38.12
C LYS A 267 -12.08 25.08 -38.67
N ARG A 268 -10.77 25.19 -38.85
CA ARG A 268 -9.90 24.08 -39.28
C ARG A 268 -8.75 23.88 -38.31
N TYR A 269 -8.30 22.65 -38.17
CA TYR A 269 -7.04 22.35 -37.51
C TYR A 269 -5.92 22.44 -38.55
N CYS A 270 -4.96 23.32 -38.30
CA CYS A 270 -3.95 23.72 -39.25
C CYS A 270 -2.57 23.29 -38.76
N THR A 271 -1.78 22.71 -39.65
CA THR A 271 -0.35 22.39 -39.44
C THR A 271 0.46 23.14 -40.48
N PHE A 272 1.30 24.08 -40.05
CA PHE A 272 2.20 24.85 -40.89
C PHE A 272 3.61 24.28 -40.81
N VAL A 273 4.18 23.90 -41.95
CA VAL A 273 5.56 23.42 -42.07
C VAL A 273 6.45 24.60 -42.47
N LYS A 274 7.33 25.03 -41.56
CA LYS A 274 8.09 26.29 -41.66
C LYS A 274 9.00 26.33 -42.88
N GLU A 275 9.76 25.26 -43.13
CA GLU A 275 10.73 25.18 -44.24
C GLU A 275 10.06 25.24 -45.61
N GLN A 276 8.90 24.60 -45.75
CA GLN A 276 8.21 24.47 -47.04
C GLN A 276 7.19 25.59 -47.27
N LYS A 277 6.85 26.36 -46.22
CA LYS A 277 5.76 27.36 -46.20
C LYS A 277 4.43 26.75 -46.67
N ILE A 278 4.14 25.54 -46.20
CA ILE A 278 2.91 24.82 -46.54
C ILE A 278 2.01 24.79 -45.31
N LEU A 279 0.74 25.15 -45.52
CA LEU A 279 -0.32 25.04 -44.53
C LEU A 279 -1.22 23.86 -44.88
N HIS A 280 -1.17 22.80 -44.07
CA HIS A 280 -2.10 21.68 -44.12
C HIS A 280 -3.31 22.00 -43.24
N MET A 281 -4.52 21.74 -43.74
CA MET A 281 -5.76 22.06 -43.04
C MET A 281 -6.71 20.87 -43.04
N VAL A 282 -7.13 20.46 -41.85
CA VAL A 282 -8.03 19.34 -41.62
C VAL A 282 -9.30 19.84 -40.91
N THR A 283 -10.46 19.36 -41.35
CA THR A 283 -11.72 19.62 -40.64
C THR A 283 -11.89 18.60 -39.52
N PHE A 284 -12.06 19.08 -38.29
CA PHE A 284 -12.30 18.25 -37.13
C PHE A 284 -13.71 18.54 -36.58
N ASP A 285 -14.60 17.56 -36.65
CA ASP A 285 -15.97 17.67 -36.12
C ASP A 285 -16.08 16.90 -34.78
N HIS A 286 -16.41 17.62 -33.72
CA HIS A 286 -16.57 17.04 -32.38
C HIS A 286 -17.85 16.18 -32.26
N ARG A 287 -18.88 16.40 -33.10
CA ARG A 287 -20.15 15.65 -33.01
C ARG A 287 -20.09 14.23 -33.58
N SER A 288 -19.10 13.94 -34.42
CA SER A 288 -18.93 12.65 -35.09
C SER A 288 -17.89 11.74 -34.43
N GLY A 289 -17.56 11.97 -33.15
CA GLY A 289 -16.69 11.12 -32.35
C GLY A 289 -15.20 11.22 -32.74
N GLY A 290 -14.77 12.35 -33.31
CA GLY A 290 -13.36 12.61 -33.64
C GLY A 290 -12.87 12.01 -34.96
N LYS A 291 -13.77 11.55 -35.84
CA LYS A 291 -13.39 11.11 -37.19
C LYS A 291 -13.02 12.33 -38.06
N ILE A 292 -11.94 12.21 -38.84
CA ILE A 292 -11.55 13.22 -39.83
C ILE A 292 -12.58 13.18 -40.96
N VAL A 293 -13.42 14.22 -41.06
CA VAL A 293 -14.62 14.22 -41.92
C VAL A 293 -14.33 14.64 -43.37
N SER A 294 -13.15 15.19 -43.70
CA SER A 294 -12.83 15.60 -45.07
C SER A 294 -11.36 15.43 -45.46
N ASN A 295 -11.11 15.32 -46.78
CA ASN A 295 -9.76 15.21 -47.34
C ASN A 295 -8.88 16.41 -46.89
N PRO A 296 -7.67 16.16 -46.36
CA PRO A 296 -6.75 17.20 -45.94
C PRO A 296 -6.46 18.14 -47.11
N ARG A 297 -6.78 19.43 -46.94
CA ARG A 297 -6.44 20.46 -47.93
C ARG A 297 -5.02 20.94 -47.63
N THR A 298 -4.17 20.92 -48.65
CA THR A 298 -2.80 21.41 -48.55
C THR A 298 -2.68 22.67 -49.39
N GLN A 299 -2.38 23.81 -48.75
CA GLN A 299 -2.18 25.08 -49.42
C GLN A 299 -0.72 25.50 -49.31
N ARG A 300 -0.06 25.76 -50.44
CA ARG A 300 1.30 26.32 -50.46
C ARG A 300 1.21 27.84 -50.41
N CYS A 301 1.83 28.47 -49.41
CA CYS A 301 1.86 29.92 -49.25
C CYS A 301 2.96 30.53 -50.13
N GLY A 302 2.73 30.56 -51.45
CA GLY A 302 3.59 31.23 -52.43
C GLY A 302 3.12 32.65 -52.79
N PRO A 303 3.96 33.47 -53.46
CA PRO A 303 3.60 34.82 -53.87
C PRO A 303 2.39 34.78 -54.82
N GLY A 304 1.26 35.37 -54.41
CA GLY A 304 0.02 35.49 -55.20
C GLY A 304 -1.23 34.80 -54.62
N THR A 305 -1.12 34.03 -53.54
CA THR A 305 -2.30 33.48 -52.83
C THR A 305 -2.49 34.17 -51.49
N VAL A 306 -3.54 34.96 -51.36
CA VAL A 306 -3.92 35.60 -50.08
C VAL A 306 -4.96 34.73 -49.37
N LEU A 307 -4.59 34.19 -48.22
CA LEU A 307 -5.49 33.45 -47.34
C LEU A 307 -5.84 34.32 -46.14
N THR A 308 -7.12 34.67 -45.98
CA THR A 308 -7.60 35.37 -44.80
C THR A 308 -7.88 34.35 -43.70
N VAL A 309 -7.14 34.46 -42.61
CA VAL A 309 -7.32 33.62 -41.42
C VAL A 309 -7.59 34.49 -40.20
N GLN A 310 -8.34 33.95 -39.25
CA GLN A 310 -8.63 34.56 -37.98
C GLN A 310 -8.19 33.59 -36.87
N THR A 311 -7.43 34.12 -35.90
CA THR A 311 -6.98 33.38 -34.72
C THR A 311 -8.03 33.42 -33.61
N LEU A 312 -7.93 32.50 -32.65
CA LEU A 312 -8.90 32.38 -31.55
C LEU A 312 -8.66 33.41 -30.43
N SER A 313 -7.43 33.92 -30.32
CA SER A 313 -7.03 34.95 -29.36
C SER A 313 -5.89 35.80 -29.91
N GLU A 314 -5.57 36.88 -29.20
CA GLU A 314 -4.41 37.73 -29.49
C GLU A 314 -3.08 36.98 -29.26
N ASP A 315 -3.02 36.10 -28.26
CA ASP A 315 -1.87 35.21 -28.06
C ASP A 315 -1.68 34.22 -29.22
N ASP A 316 -2.79 33.67 -29.75
CA ASP A 316 -2.75 32.84 -30.96
C ASP A 316 -2.32 33.66 -32.18
N HIS A 317 -2.75 34.93 -32.28
CA HIS A 317 -2.33 35.84 -33.34
C HIS A 317 -0.81 36.00 -33.32
N LYS A 318 -0.25 36.39 -32.18
CA LYS A 318 1.19 36.58 -31.98
C LYS A 318 1.97 35.29 -32.25
N PHE A 319 1.48 34.15 -31.76
CA PHE A 319 2.07 32.84 -32.01
C PHE A 319 2.12 32.48 -33.51
N TRP A 320 0.99 32.58 -34.21
CA TRP A 320 0.91 32.27 -35.64
C TRP A 320 1.68 33.26 -36.50
N MET A 321 1.69 34.55 -36.14
CA MET A 321 2.48 35.59 -36.80
C MET A 321 3.98 35.34 -36.64
N GLN A 322 4.44 35.00 -35.44
CA GLN A 322 5.84 34.63 -35.19
C GLN A 322 6.23 33.35 -35.96
N ALA A 323 5.35 32.35 -36.00
CA ALA A 323 5.58 31.09 -36.70
C ALA A 323 5.63 31.25 -38.23
N MET A 324 4.80 32.12 -38.80
CA MET A 324 4.69 32.37 -40.25
C MET A 324 5.55 33.55 -40.74
N GLY A 325 6.21 34.28 -39.83
CA GLY A 325 7.13 35.38 -40.12
C GLY A 325 6.47 36.74 -40.42
N GLY A 326 5.27 36.99 -39.90
CA GLY A 326 4.57 38.28 -40.03
C GLY A 326 5.02 39.33 -39.00
N LYS A 327 4.88 40.63 -39.32
CA LYS A 327 5.16 41.78 -38.43
C LYS A 327 3.85 42.55 -38.12
N GLU A 328 3.65 42.97 -36.88
CA GLU A 328 2.47 43.75 -36.43
C GLU A 328 2.63 45.27 -36.67
N PRO A 329 1.53 46.04 -36.84
CA PRO A 329 1.54 47.51 -36.80
C PRO A 329 1.46 48.02 -35.34
N VAL A 330 2.43 48.85 -34.95
CA VAL A 330 2.64 49.30 -33.56
C VAL A 330 1.87 50.59 -33.27
N SER A 331 1.16 50.66 -32.14
CA SER A 331 0.72 51.92 -31.52
C SER A 331 0.68 51.88 -29.98
N GLN A 332 1.41 52.84 -29.38
CA GLN A 332 1.19 53.54 -28.09
C GLN A 332 1.82 53.03 -26.76
N PRO A 333 2.06 53.93 -25.76
CA PRO A 333 3.34 54.09 -25.04
C PRO A 333 3.41 53.47 -23.62
N LEU A 334 4.65 53.34 -23.14
CA LEU A 334 5.08 52.71 -21.88
C LEU A 334 4.36 53.23 -20.61
N GLN A 335 3.65 52.34 -19.91
CA GLN A 335 3.18 52.52 -18.52
C GLN A 335 3.78 51.44 -17.60
N CYS A 336 5.10 51.24 -17.70
CA CYS A 336 5.84 50.10 -17.13
C CYS A 336 5.99 50.08 -15.60
N ILE A 337 5.58 51.14 -14.89
CA ILE A 337 5.71 51.23 -13.43
C ILE A 337 4.77 50.28 -12.67
N ASN A 338 3.73 49.77 -13.35
CA ASN A 338 2.74 48.86 -12.79
C ASN A 338 3.08 47.38 -13.01
N ASP A 339 4.17 47.07 -13.72
CA ASP A 339 4.58 45.69 -14.01
C ASP A 339 4.90 44.93 -12.71
N GLN A 340 4.36 43.73 -12.57
CA GLN A 340 4.57 42.94 -11.35
C GLN A 340 6.01 42.45 -11.22
N GLY A 341 6.60 42.64 -10.04
CA GLY A 341 7.93 42.15 -9.70
C GLY A 341 9.08 42.93 -10.36
N LEU A 342 8.92 44.24 -10.60
CA LEU A 342 10.00 45.13 -11.05
C LEU A 342 11.29 44.87 -10.27
N TYR A 343 12.43 44.76 -10.95
CA TYR A 343 13.73 44.38 -10.38
C TYR A 343 13.83 42.98 -9.74
N ARG A 344 12.74 42.31 -9.37
CA ARG A 344 12.77 40.92 -8.89
C ARG A 344 12.80 39.92 -10.05
N VAL A 345 11.99 40.15 -11.08
CA VAL A 345 11.97 39.31 -12.28
C VAL A 345 13.21 39.57 -13.12
N VAL A 346 13.89 38.50 -13.55
CA VAL A 346 15.12 38.58 -14.33
C VAL A 346 14.78 38.65 -15.82
N GLY A 347 15.35 39.62 -16.52
CA GLY A 347 15.28 39.74 -17.98
C GLY A 347 16.17 38.74 -18.69
N VAL A 348 15.94 38.52 -19.99
CA VAL A 348 16.70 37.57 -20.79
C VAL A 348 18.19 37.94 -20.81
N SER A 349 19.06 37.07 -20.30
CA SER A 349 20.48 37.37 -20.06
C SER A 349 21.22 37.89 -21.29
N SER A 350 20.98 37.32 -22.48
CA SER A 350 21.60 37.78 -23.72
C SER A 350 21.17 39.20 -24.12
N LYS A 351 19.90 39.56 -23.92
CA LYS A 351 19.40 40.92 -24.14
C LYS A 351 19.95 41.90 -23.10
N VAL A 352 20.02 41.48 -21.85
CA VAL A 352 20.58 42.27 -20.75
C VAL A 352 22.05 42.60 -20.99
N GLN A 353 22.86 41.62 -21.39
CA GLN A 353 24.28 41.82 -21.72
C GLN A 353 24.44 42.71 -22.95
N LYS A 354 23.61 42.51 -23.99
CA LYS A 354 23.61 43.36 -25.19
C LYS A 354 23.28 44.82 -24.85
N LEU A 355 22.21 45.05 -24.10
CA LEU A 355 21.81 46.39 -23.67
C LEU A 355 22.89 47.05 -22.80
N LEU A 356 23.49 46.30 -21.87
CA LEU A 356 24.57 46.79 -21.03
C LEU A 356 25.81 47.19 -21.86
N SER A 357 26.19 46.36 -22.84
CA SER A 357 27.31 46.69 -23.74
C SER A 357 27.05 47.97 -24.55
N LEU A 358 25.80 48.18 -25.00
CA LEU A 358 25.39 49.37 -25.73
C LEU A 358 25.30 50.62 -24.84
N MET A 359 25.09 50.49 -23.52
CA MET A 359 25.06 51.64 -22.60
C MET A 359 26.44 52.05 -22.07
N ILE A 360 27.45 51.17 -22.17
CA ILE A 360 28.82 51.41 -21.67
C ILE A 360 29.78 51.84 -22.80
N ASP A 361 29.50 51.47 -24.05
CA ASP A 361 30.36 51.82 -25.19
C ASP A 361 30.32 53.34 -25.48
N GLU A 362 31.46 54.03 -25.31
CA GLU A 362 31.60 55.47 -25.58
C GLU A 362 31.32 55.84 -27.05
N LYS A 363 31.27 54.86 -27.97
CA LYS A 363 31.03 55.06 -29.40
C LYS A 363 29.57 54.90 -29.83
N SER A 364 28.66 54.47 -28.95
CA SER A 364 27.25 54.32 -29.29
C SER A 364 26.50 55.65 -29.15
N ASN A 365 25.85 56.10 -30.22
CA ASN A 365 24.87 57.18 -30.16
C ASN A 365 23.70 56.81 -29.22
N GLU A 366 23.10 57.82 -28.59
CA GLU A 366 22.01 57.71 -27.59
C GLU A 366 21.06 56.53 -27.85
N VAL A 367 21.08 55.53 -26.96
CA VAL A 367 20.18 54.38 -27.03
C VAL A 367 18.78 54.83 -26.64
N ASP A 368 17.88 54.93 -27.61
CA ASP A 368 16.48 55.24 -27.34
C ASP A 368 15.75 54.02 -26.77
N LEU A 369 15.50 54.06 -25.45
CA LEU A 369 14.79 53.03 -24.71
C LEU A 369 13.27 53.06 -24.93
N SER A 370 12.73 54.09 -25.60
CA SER A 370 11.29 54.31 -25.75
C SER A 370 10.71 53.80 -27.07
N THR A 371 11.53 53.62 -28.10
CA THR A 371 11.08 53.26 -29.46
C THR A 371 11.39 51.82 -29.89
N SER A 372 12.26 51.11 -29.17
CA SER A 372 12.67 49.75 -29.53
C SER A 372 11.83 48.70 -28.79
N GLU A 373 11.08 47.86 -29.53
CA GLU A 373 10.38 46.68 -29.00
C GLU A 373 11.33 45.61 -28.42
N ASP A 374 12.65 45.76 -28.63
CA ASP A 374 13.64 44.80 -28.20
C ASP A 374 13.87 44.79 -26.68
N TRP A 375 13.59 45.92 -25.99
CA TRP A 375 13.87 46.14 -24.58
C TRP A 375 12.61 46.09 -23.72
N ASP A 376 12.27 44.91 -23.23
CA ASP A 376 11.22 44.79 -22.22
C ASP A 376 11.69 45.34 -20.85
N VAL A 377 10.72 45.65 -19.99
CA VAL A 377 10.94 46.24 -18.66
C VAL A 377 11.87 45.38 -17.81
N LYS A 378 11.78 44.06 -17.94
CA LYS A 378 12.59 43.07 -17.23
C LYS A 378 14.05 43.13 -17.68
N THR A 379 14.29 43.36 -18.97
CA THR A 379 15.63 43.56 -19.53
C THR A 379 16.23 44.87 -19.04
N ILE A 380 15.48 45.98 -19.06
CA ILE A 380 15.97 47.29 -18.61
C ILE A 380 16.32 47.25 -17.11
N THR A 381 15.39 46.77 -16.27
CA THR A 381 15.61 46.65 -14.82
C THR A 381 16.74 45.67 -14.48
N SER A 382 16.94 44.63 -15.27
CA SER A 382 18.05 43.69 -15.09
C SER A 382 19.39 44.23 -15.57
N ALA A 383 19.41 45.04 -16.63
CA ALA A 383 20.61 45.74 -17.10
C ALA A 383 21.10 46.75 -16.05
N LEU A 384 20.19 47.52 -15.43
CA LEU A 384 20.55 48.44 -14.34
C LEU A 384 21.15 47.70 -13.13
N LYS A 385 20.53 46.60 -12.68
CA LYS A 385 21.09 45.77 -11.59
C LYS A 385 22.46 45.22 -11.94
N LEU A 386 22.62 44.72 -13.17
CA LEU A 386 23.87 44.13 -13.62
C LEU A 386 24.97 45.19 -13.73
N TYR A 387 24.65 46.38 -14.23
CA TYR A 387 25.56 47.53 -14.24
C TYR A 387 26.09 47.84 -12.84
N LEU A 388 25.20 48.05 -11.86
CA LEU A 388 25.58 48.34 -10.48
C LEU A 388 26.38 47.20 -9.83
N ARG A 389 26.07 45.95 -10.19
CA ARG A 389 26.78 44.76 -9.71
C ARG A 389 28.17 44.58 -10.33
N SER A 390 28.37 45.04 -11.56
CA SER A 390 29.62 44.88 -12.33
C SER A 390 30.61 46.03 -12.15
N LEU A 391 30.25 47.06 -11.37
CA LEU A 391 31.21 48.10 -10.99
C LEU A 391 32.47 47.50 -10.33
N PRO A 392 33.68 48.03 -10.61
CA PRO A 392 34.92 47.54 -9.97
C PRO A 392 34.86 47.55 -8.44
N GLU A 393 34.17 48.54 -7.88
CA GLU A 393 33.85 48.65 -6.47
C GLU A 393 32.32 48.78 -6.29
N PRO A 394 31.70 48.13 -5.28
CA PRO A 394 30.27 48.33 -4.99
C PRO A 394 29.97 49.80 -4.73
N LEU A 395 28.74 50.22 -5.06
CA LEU A 395 28.33 51.61 -4.93
C LEU A 395 28.50 52.13 -3.49
N MET A 396 28.33 51.25 -2.50
CA MET A 396 28.53 51.55 -1.07
C MET A 396 29.97 51.37 -0.55
N THR A 397 30.93 51.11 -1.45
CA THR A 397 32.38 50.90 -1.21
C THR A 397 32.72 49.67 -0.37
N TYR A 398 33.88 49.07 -0.61
CA TYR A 398 34.36 47.97 0.25
C TYR A 398 34.77 48.49 1.63
N GLY A 399 35.33 49.70 1.69
CA GLY A 399 35.85 50.32 2.91
C GLY A 399 34.76 50.56 3.97
N LEU A 400 33.57 51.03 3.56
CA LEU A 400 32.47 51.31 4.47
C LEU A 400 31.53 50.11 4.70
N TYR A 401 31.71 48.99 4.01
CA TYR A 401 30.82 47.82 4.11
C TYR A 401 30.58 47.37 5.56
N LYS A 402 31.66 47.17 6.34
CA LYS A 402 31.55 46.76 7.75
C LYS A 402 30.90 47.84 8.62
N GLU A 403 31.15 49.11 8.31
CA GLU A 403 30.54 50.25 9.02
C GLU A 403 29.04 50.34 8.76
N PHE A 404 28.55 50.04 7.56
CA PHE A 404 27.12 50.00 7.26
C PHE A 404 26.41 48.81 7.91
N ILE A 405 27.07 47.66 8.01
CA ILE A 405 26.48 46.45 8.59
C ILE A 405 26.42 46.51 10.13
N SER A 406 27.38 47.16 10.77
CA SER A 406 27.46 47.19 12.25
C SER A 406 26.22 47.79 12.93
N PRO A 407 25.70 48.98 12.54
CA PRO A 407 24.47 49.54 13.08
C PRO A 407 23.24 48.66 12.81
N ALA A 408 23.20 47.98 11.66
CA ALA A 408 22.09 47.11 11.29
C ALA A 408 21.99 45.83 12.16
N LYS A 409 23.09 45.40 12.81
CA LYS A 409 23.15 44.20 13.66
C LYS A 409 22.53 44.35 15.06
N GLY A 410 22.50 45.57 15.60
CA GLY A 410 21.95 45.81 16.94
C GLY A 410 21.97 47.30 17.28
N GLY A 411 20.78 47.89 17.39
CA GLY A 411 20.56 49.31 17.71
C GLY A 411 19.07 49.66 17.61
N SER A 412 18.64 50.78 18.21
CA SER A 412 17.27 51.27 18.02
C SER A 412 17.04 51.71 16.56
N PRO A 413 15.80 51.69 16.04
CA PRO A 413 15.49 52.20 14.70
C PRO A 413 16.08 53.60 14.42
N GLU A 414 15.99 54.50 15.38
CA GLU A 414 16.45 55.89 15.27
C GLU A 414 17.98 55.99 15.21
N SER A 415 18.67 55.19 16.03
CA SER A 415 20.13 55.12 16.02
C SER A 415 20.67 54.54 14.71
N ARG A 416 19.97 53.56 14.14
CA ARG A 416 20.31 52.97 12.83
C ARG A 416 20.18 53.99 11.70
N ILE A 417 19.08 54.75 11.68
CA ILE A 417 18.86 55.80 10.67
C ILE A 417 19.96 56.87 10.76
N GLN A 418 20.28 57.35 11.97
CA GLN A 418 21.33 58.35 12.17
C GLN A 418 22.71 57.84 11.74
N ALA A 419 23.06 56.60 12.08
CA ALA A 419 24.33 56.00 11.69
C ALA A 419 24.44 55.83 10.17
N VAL A 420 23.39 55.33 9.50
CA VAL A 420 23.33 55.22 8.03
C VAL A 420 23.43 56.61 7.39
N HIS A 421 22.77 57.63 7.96
CA HIS A 421 22.82 59.01 7.47
C HIS A 421 24.25 59.60 7.49
N CYS A 422 25.00 59.39 8.59
CA CYS A 422 26.42 59.74 8.64
C CYS A 422 27.25 59.00 7.59
N LEU A 423 27.05 57.70 7.46
CA LEU A 423 27.87 56.85 6.59
C LEU A 423 27.64 57.14 5.12
N VAL A 424 26.41 57.48 4.71
CA VAL A 424 26.11 57.95 3.35
C VAL A 424 26.89 59.23 3.03
N HIS A 425 27.08 60.12 4.00
CA HIS A 425 27.86 61.35 3.82
C HIS A 425 29.39 61.13 3.83
N LYS A 426 29.86 59.96 4.28
CA LYS A 426 31.26 59.52 4.11
C LYS A 426 31.54 58.90 2.74
N LEU A 427 30.51 58.56 1.95
CA LEU A 427 30.71 58.00 0.62
C LEU A 427 31.32 59.03 -0.35
N PRO A 428 32.11 58.57 -1.35
CA PRO A 428 32.57 59.45 -2.43
C PRO A 428 31.39 60.17 -3.09
N GLU A 429 31.60 61.43 -3.48
CA GLU A 429 30.52 62.32 -3.95
C GLU A 429 29.72 61.72 -5.12
N ARG A 430 30.40 61.13 -6.11
CA ARG A 430 29.75 60.48 -7.27
C ARG A 430 28.91 59.27 -6.85
N ASN A 431 29.41 58.46 -5.91
CA ASN A 431 28.69 57.30 -5.39
C ASN A 431 27.43 57.73 -4.64
N ARG A 432 27.53 58.76 -3.80
CA ARG A 432 26.40 59.33 -3.06
C ARG A 432 25.32 59.88 -4.01
N LEU A 433 25.72 60.56 -5.09
CA LEU A 433 24.81 61.09 -6.11
C LEU A 433 24.03 59.98 -6.82
N VAL A 434 24.74 58.95 -7.33
CA VAL A 434 24.12 57.80 -8.02
C VAL A 434 23.23 57.01 -7.04
N LEU A 435 23.67 56.84 -5.79
CA LEU A 435 22.88 56.17 -4.76
C LEU A 435 21.59 56.94 -4.46
N GLY A 436 21.65 58.27 -4.33
CA GLY A 436 20.47 59.12 -4.11
C GLY A 436 19.45 59.05 -5.25
N LEU A 437 19.91 59.10 -6.51
CA LEU A 437 19.06 58.93 -7.68
C LEU A 437 18.37 57.55 -7.69
N LEU A 438 19.12 56.50 -7.38
CA LEU A 438 18.59 55.15 -7.29
C LEU A 438 17.56 55.02 -6.17
N MET A 439 17.87 55.50 -4.95
CA MET A 439 16.95 55.41 -3.81
C MET A 439 15.64 56.17 -4.07
N LYS A 440 15.71 57.36 -4.68
CA LYS A 440 14.53 58.13 -5.11
C LYS A 440 13.67 57.34 -6.11
N HIS A 441 14.30 56.69 -7.09
CA HIS A 441 13.59 55.83 -8.04
C HIS A 441 12.94 54.62 -7.36
N LEU A 442 13.66 53.93 -6.48
CA LEU A 442 13.16 52.76 -5.77
C LEU A 442 12.03 53.11 -4.78
N ALA A 443 12.08 54.27 -4.15
CA ALA A 443 10.97 54.79 -3.33
C ALA A 443 9.71 55.03 -4.17
N ASN A 444 9.86 55.58 -5.39
CA ASN A 444 8.73 55.71 -6.31
C ASN A 444 8.15 54.34 -6.75
N VAL A 445 9.01 53.34 -7.00
CA VAL A 445 8.56 51.96 -7.28
C VAL A 445 7.81 51.38 -6.08
N ALA A 446 8.32 51.56 -4.86
CA ALA A 446 7.70 51.09 -3.63
C ALA A 446 6.36 51.77 -3.32
N ALA A 447 6.20 53.05 -3.66
CA ALA A 447 4.93 53.77 -3.55
C ALA A 447 3.81 53.13 -4.41
N HIS A 448 4.19 52.44 -5.50
CA HIS A 448 3.28 51.71 -6.39
C HIS A 448 3.18 50.21 -6.05
N SER A 449 3.68 49.79 -4.87
CA SER A 449 3.71 48.37 -4.44
C SER A 449 2.36 47.67 -4.42
N LYS A 450 1.25 48.40 -4.32
CA LYS A 450 -0.11 47.83 -4.45
C LYS A 450 -0.37 47.17 -5.81
N GLN A 451 0.30 47.63 -6.88
CA GLN A 451 0.13 47.10 -8.24
C GLN A 451 1.34 46.25 -8.66
N ASN A 452 2.56 46.77 -8.47
CA ASN A 452 3.78 46.08 -8.91
C ASN A 452 4.29 45.03 -7.90
N LEU A 453 3.70 44.92 -6.70
CA LEU A 453 4.05 43.95 -5.65
C LEU A 453 5.47 44.09 -5.06
N MET A 454 6.16 45.19 -5.35
CA MET A 454 7.52 45.46 -4.85
C MET A 454 7.49 46.42 -3.67
N THR A 455 7.38 45.88 -2.45
CA THR A 455 7.54 46.64 -1.21
C THR A 455 9.00 47.04 -0.96
N VAL A 456 9.24 47.97 -0.04
CA VAL A 456 10.60 48.36 0.40
C VAL A 456 11.42 47.13 0.79
N ALA A 457 10.87 46.21 1.58
CA ALA A 457 11.54 44.96 1.96
C ALA A 457 11.89 44.06 0.76
N ASN A 458 10.98 43.93 -0.22
CA ASN A 458 11.24 43.16 -1.44
C ASN A 458 12.36 43.79 -2.27
N LEU A 459 12.42 45.12 -2.34
CA LEU A 459 13.51 45.85 -3.00
C LEU A 459 14.82 45.75 -2.22
N GLY A 460 14.77 45.75 -0.88
CA GLY A 460 15.90 45.52 0.01
C GLY A 460 16.61 44.20 -0.27
N VAL A 461 15.84 43.11 -0.41
CA VAL A 461 16.38 41.78 -0.79
C VAL A 461 17.08 41.78 -2.16
N VAL A 462 16.56 42.56 -3.12
CA VAL A 462 17.13 42.63 -4.47
C VAL A 462 18.38 43.52 -4.52
N PHE A 463 18.34 44.67 -3.85
CA PHE A 463 19.39 45.69 -3.95
C PHE A 463 20.46 45.58 -2.86
N GLY A 464 20.20 44.90 -1.73
CA GLY A 464 21.20 44.59 -0.70
C GLY A 464 22.49 44.00 -1.28
N PRO A 465 22.45 42.80 -1.88
CA PRO A 465 23.64 42.19 -2.50
C PRO A 465 24.11 42.90 -3.77
N THR A 466 23.27 43.75 -4.37
CA THR A 466 23.62 44.50 -5.60
C THR A 466 24.48 45.71 -5.26
N LEU A 467 24.19 46.41 -4.16
CA LEU A 467 24.84 47.64 -3.73
C LEU A 467 25.96 47.41 -2.71
N MET A 468 25.90 46.32 -1.94
CA MET A 468 26.81 46.00 -0.83
C MET A 468 27.47 44.64 -1.03
N ARG A 469 28.43 44.56 -1.97
CA ARG A 469 29.20 43.32 -2.19
C ARG A 469 30.32 43.21 -1.13
N PRO A 470 30.42 42.11 -0.38
CA PRO A 470 31.55 41.89 0.53
C PRO A 470 32.84 41.69 -0.29
N GLN A 471 33.97 42.18 0.23
CA GLN A 471 35.28 42.01 -0.42
C GLN A 471 35.77 40.55 -0.38
N GLU A 472 35.35 39.78 0.63
CA GLU A 472 35.70 38.36 0.82
C GLU A 472 34.43 37.51 0.95
N GLU A 473 34.35 36.41 0.19
CA GLU A 473 33.23 35.46 0.20
C GLU A 473 33.34 34.47 1.37
N THR A 474 33.16 34.98 2.60
CA THR A 474 33.20 34.17 3.82
C THR A 474 31.79 33.76 4.30
N VAL A 475 31.71 32.72 5.14
CA VAL A 475 30.45 32.31 5.80
C VAL A 475 29.85 33.46 6.62
N ALA A 476 30.69 34.30 7.25
CA ALA A 476 30.25 35.50 7.95
C ALA A 476 29.61 36.53 7.00
N ALA A 477 30.16 36.70 5.79
CA ALA A 477 29.59 37.59 4.78
C ALA A 477 28.22 37.10 4.27
N ILE A 478 28.00 35.78 4.19
CA ILE A 478 26.69 35.19 3.86
C ILE A 478 25.68 35.45 4.98
N MET A 479 26.09 35.34 6.24
CA MET A 479 25.22 35.65 7.39
C MET A 479 24.84 37.13 7.48
N ASP A 480 25.64 38.01 6.87
CA ASP A 480 25.44 39.46 6.86
C ASP A 480 24.45 39.95 5.78
N LEU A 481 24.03 39.09 4.84
CA LEU A 481 23.10 39.43 3.75
C LEU A 481 21.78 40.03 4.27
N LYS A 482 21.23 39.49 5.37
CA LYS A 482 20.00 40.01 5.97
C LYS A 482 20.15 41.45 6.49
N PHE A 483 21.36 41.83 6.91
CA PHE A 483 21.64 43.19 7.40
C PHE A 483 21.87 44.16 6.24
N GLN A 484 22.39 43.70 5.09
CA GLN A 484 22.43 44.51 3.86
C GLN A 484 21.03 44.95 3.44
N ASN A 485 20.05 44.03 3.52
CA ASN A 485 18.66 44.33 3.18
C ASN A 485 18.10 45.43 4.07
N ILE A 486 18.33 45.34 5.38
CA ILE A 486 17.90 46.36 6.37
C ILE A 486 18.52 47.73 6.07
N VAL A 487 19.81 47.77 5.68
CA VAL A 487 20.47 49.04 5.31
C VAL A 487 19.80 49.64 4.07
N VAL A 488 19.53 48.84 3.04
CA VAL A 488 18.86 49.33 1.82
C VAL A 488 17.41 49.74 2.09
N GLU A 489 16.70 49.05 2.98
CA GLU A 489 15.35 49.44 3.40
C GLU A 489 15.35 50.84 4.06
N ILE A 490 16.27 51.09 5.00
CA ILE A 490 16.43 52.41 5.63
C ILE A 490 16.73 53.49 4.59
N LEU A 491 17.61 53.20 3.63
CA LEU A 491 17.98 54.12 2.55
C LEU A 491 16.81 54.46 1.63
N ILE A 492 15.92 53.51 1.35
CA ILE A 492 14.72 53.74 0.53
C ILE A 492 13.66 54.51 1.33
N GLU A 493 13.38 54.13 2.57
CA GLU A 493 12.32 54.76 3.38
C GLU A 493 12.63 56.20 3.77
N HIS A 494 13.90 56.50 4.05
CA HIS A 494 14.33 57.81 4.56
C HIS A 494 15.17 58.59 3.54
N HIS A 495 15.00 58.29 2.24
CA HIS A 495 15.85 58.85 1.18
C HIS A 495 15.81 60.37 1.10
N GLU A 496 14.69 61.02 1.44
CA GLU A 496 14.60 62.49 1.43
C GLU A 496 15.50 63.09 2.51
N LYS A 497 15.41 62.59 3.75
CA LYS A 497 16.21 63.08 4.88
C LYS A 497 17.70 62.73 4.74
N ILE A 498 18.01 61.49 4.34
CA ILE A 498 19.39 60.98 4.31
C ILE A 498 20.24 61.66 3.23
N PHE A 499 19.64 62.06 2.10
CA PHE A 499 20.37 62.64 0.97
C PHE A 499 20.20 64.16 0.81
N ALA A 500 19.26 64.80 1.52
CA ALA A 500 19.07 66.25 1.50
C ALA A 500 19.89 67.01 2.56
N ASP A 501 19.85 66.58 3.83
CA ASP A 501 20.43 67.32 4.97
C ASP A 501 21.76 66.70 5.44
N ALA A 502 22.69 67.52 5.97
CA ALA A 502 23.93 67.03 6.58
C ALA A 502 23.69 66.48 8.01
N PRO A 503 24.38 65.41 8.45
CA PRO A 503 24.11 64.75 9.73
C PRO A 503 24.72 65.50 10.94
N GLU A 504 23.94 65.66 12.02
CA GLU A 504 24.39 66.23 13.29
C GLU A 504 25.13 65.19 14.17
N SER A 505 26.45 65.04 14.00
CA SER A 505 27.43 64.27 14.82
C SER A 505 27.25 62.73 14.97
N CYS A 506 28.35 61.95 15.03
CA CYS A 506 28.35 60.47 14.91
C CYS A 506 29.16 59.72 16.02
N PRO A 507 28.70 58.58 16.61
CA PRO A 507 29.42 57.81 17.65
C PRO A 507 30.14 56.51 17.17
N LEU A 508 31.23 56.11 17.86
CA LEU A 508 32.17 54.99 17.58
C LEU A 508 31.80 53.63 18.25
N SER A 509 32.35 52.49 17.76
CA SER A 509 32.07 51.09 18.17
C SER A 509 33.33 50.26 18.54
N PRO A 510 33.26 49.16 19.35
CA PRO A 510 34.34 48.16 19.44
C PRO A 510 33.97 46.64 19.33
N ALA A 511 34.99 45.92 18.81
CA ALA A 511 35.32 44.51 18.49
C ALA A 511 34.78 43.26 19.27
N ALA A 512 34.93 42.09 18.62
CA ALA A 512 34.66 40.70 19.09
C ALA A 512 35.93 39.80 19.10
N PRO A 513 35.90 38.58 19.71
CA PRO A 513 36.89 37.51 19.44
C PRO A 513 36.32 36.12 19.06
N VAL A 514 37.19 35.29 18.50
CA VAL A 514 37.00 34.00 17.78
C VAL A 514 37.54 32.82 18.60
N PHE A 515 36.98 31.60 18.46
CA PHE A 515 37.72 30.33 18.67
C PHE A 515 37.25 29.21 17.73
N SER A 516 38.21 28.36 17.34
CA SER A 516 38.17 27.29 16.33
C SER A 516 38.42 25.89 16.91
N ALA A 517 37.90 24.82 16.29
CA ALA A 517 38.43 23.45 16.40
C ALA A 517 38.11 22.56 15.15
N PRO A 518 38.89 21.50 14.84
CA PRO A 518 38.94 20.85 13.51
C PRO A 518 38.43 19.39 13.39
N THR A 519 37.93 19.10 12.19
CA THR A 519 37.94 17.92 11.26
C THR A 519 38.44 16.52 11.68
N ARG A 520 37.78 15.42 11.18
CA ARG A 520 38.26 14.53 10.05
C ARG A 520 37.49 13.19 9.81
N GLN A 521 36.94 13.09 8.57
CA GLN A 521 36.82 12.00 7.54
C GLN A 521 36.71 10.48 7.83
N SER A 522 35.91 9.80 6.98
CA SER A 522 36.04 8.37 6.61
C SER A 522 35.66 8.11 5.12
N LYS A 523 36.26 7.10 4.47
CA LYS A 523 36.07 6.68 3.04
C LYS A 523 35.88 5.15 2.90
N LYS A 524 35.11 4.78 1.86
CA LYS A 524 34.61 3.48 1.33
C LYS A 524 35.64 2.45 0.82
N LEU A 525 35.22 1.17 0.71
CA LEU A 525 35.10 0.30 -0.51
C LEU A 525 34.57 -1.10 -0.07
N GLY A 526 34.01 -2.05 -0.85
CA GLY A 526 33.92 -2.39 -2.27
C GLY A 526 33.20 -3.76 -2.44
N ARG A 527 33.02 -4.28 -3.67
CA ARG A 527 31.88 -5.11 -4.16
C ARG A 527 32.34 -6.43 -4.84
N GLN A 528 31.38 -7.29 -5.24
CA GLN A 528 31.37 -8.36 -6.30
C GLN A 528 31.38 -9.82 -5.81
N ASN A 529 30.80 -10.87 -6.44
CA ASN A 529 29.96 -11.11 -7.65
C ASN A 529 29.35 -12.55 -7.59
N ARG A 530 28.34 -12.84 -8.45
CA ARG A 530 27.63 -14.14 -8.67
C ARG A 530 28.42 -15.18 -9.52
N PRO A 531 27.92 -16.43 -9.66
CA PRO A 531 27.30 -16.85 -10.94
C PRO A 531 26.07 -17.82 -10.84
N LEU A 532 25.46 -18.10 -12.01
CA LEU A 532 24.24 -18.90 -12.32
C LEU A 532 24.58 -20.24 -13.02
N ALA A 533 23.72 -21.27 -12.90
CA ALA A 533 23.33 -22.32 -13.89
C ALA A 533 22.63 -23.51 -13.16
N VAL A 534 21.89 -24.49 -13.70
CA VAL A 534 20.83 -24.72 -14.73
C VAL A 534 20.52 -26.25 -14.70
N TYR A 535 19.26 -26.64 -14.96
CA TYR A 535 18.74 -27.93 -15.53
C TYR A 535 18.12 -29.09 -14.69
N ASN A 536 16.89 -29.42 -15.14
CA ASN A 536 16.20 -30.70 -15.44
C ASN A 536 15.65 -31.69 -14.38
N PRO A 537 14.37 -32.10 -14.54
CA PRO A 537 13.80 -33.29 -13.92
C PRO A 537 13.55 -34.41 -14.94
N GLN A 538 14.07 -35.62 -14.69
CA GLN A 538 13.48 -36.88 -15.19
C GLN A 538 14.08 -38.13 -14.49
N ALA A 539 13.17 -39.02 -14.09
CA ALA A 539 13.30 -40.47 -13.86
C ALA A 539 14.12 -40.99 -12.66
N LEU A 540 13.44 -41.65 -11.71
CA LEU A 540 13.39 -43.12 -11.63
C LEU A 540 12.46 -43.64 -10.53
N ASP A 541 11.99 -44.86 -10.80
CA ASP A 541 10.87 -45.62 -10.26
C ASP A 541 11.24 -46.52 -9.05
N ILE A 542 10.20 -46.87 -8.27
CA ILE A 542 9.94 -48.14 -7.54
C ILE A 542 10.94 -48.60 -6.45
N GLN A 543 10.47 -48.74 -5.20
CA GLN A 543 10.37 -50.06 -4.54
C GLN A 543 9.51 -50.09 -3.26
N ASN A 544 8.69 -51.15 -3.24
CA ASN A 544 7.81 -51.65 -2.19
C ASN A 544 8.58 -51.95 -0.90
N GLY A 545 8.02 -51.58 0.26
CA GLY A 545 8.60 -51.95 1.55
C GLY A 545 7.63 -51.78 2.71
N LYS A 546 6.90 -52.86 3.04
CA LYS A 546 6.28 -53.04 4.37
C LYS A 546 7.33 -52.72 5.43
N ARG A 547 7.03 -51.82 6.39
CA ARG A 547 7.62 -51.92 7.72
C ARG A 547 6.70 -51.35 8.79
N CYS A 548 6.65 -52.14 9.85
CA CYS A 548 5.78 -52.08 10.99
C CYS A 548 5.87 -50.77 11.77
N ILE A 549 4.74 -50.49 12.41
CA ILE A 549 4.53 -49.57 13.50
C ILE A 549 5.65 -49.77 14.53
N ASN A 550 6.47 -48.74 14.77
CA ASN A 550 7.29 -48.63 15.96
C ASN A 550 6.91 -47.33 16.66
N LEU A 551 6.17 -47.49 17.75
CA LEU A 551 5.83 -46.44 18.69
C LEU A 551 7.11 -46.12 19.49
N HIS A 552 7.94 -45.23 18.98
CA HIS A 552 9.07 -44.69 19.75
C HIS A 552 8.58 -43.50 20.58
N PHE A 553 8.55 -43.69 21.90
CA PHE A 553 8.57 -42.60 22.86
C PHE A 553 9.75 -41.67 22.54
N VAL A 554 9.47 -40.44 22.12
CA VAL A 554 10.50 -39.41 21.99
C VAL A 554 10.78 -38.88 23.39
N VAL A 555 11.92 -39.27 23.94
CA VAL A 555 12.58 -38.52 25.00
C VAL A 555 12.89 -37.14 24.43
N VAL A 556 12.21 -36.10 24.92
CA VAL A 556 12.47 -34.71 24.53
C VAL A 556 13.86 -34.34 25.04
N THR A 557 14.84 -34.32 24.14
CA THR A 557 16.13 -33.67 24.38
C THR A 557 15.85 -32.18 24.57
N SER A 558 16.10 -31.65 25.77
CA SER A 558 15.99 -30.22 26.07
C SER A 558 16.90 -29.43 25.12
N ARG A 559 16.30 -28.70 24.17
CA ARG A 559 17.02 -27.84 23.23
C ARG A 559 17.47 -26.58 23.96
N LYS A 560 18.71 -26.15 23.73
CA LYS A 560 19.25 -24.90 24.24
C LYS A 560 19.50 -23.92 23.11
N ALA A 561 19.47 -22.63 23.40
CA ALA A 561 19.83 -21.59 22.44
C ALA A 561 20.66 -20.51 23.14
N LYS A 562 21.47 -19.78 22.37
CA LYS A 562 22.33 -18.70 22.86
C LYS A 562 21.97 -17.39 22.17
N ALA A 563 21.85 -16.30 22.93
CA ALA A 563 21.63 -14.96 22.38
C ALA A 563 22.84 -14.45 21.59
N VAL A 564 22.60 -14.06 20.33
CA VAL A 564 23.58 -13.44 19.43
C VAL A 564 23.41 -11.91 19.41
N TYR A 565 22.21 -11.43 19.71
CA TYR A 565 21.87 -10.00 19.81
C TYR A 565 21.17 -9.70 21.15
N PRO A 566 21.31 -8.47 21.71
CA PRO A 566 20.60 -8.09 22.93
C PRO A 566 19.13 -7.73 22.61
N CYS A 567 18.24 -7.94 23.58
CA CYS A 567 16.81 -7.62 23.47
C CYS A 567 16.30 -7.01 24.78
N GLU A 568 15.57 -5.90 24.69
CA GLU A 568 14.76 -5.35 25.79
C GLU A 568 13.29 -5.66 25.47
N ALA A 569 12.60 -6.30 26.42
CA ALA A 569 11.21 -6.71 26.25
C ALA A 569 10.29 -5.48 26.21
N GLU A 570 9.43 -5.40 25.20
CA GLU A 570 8.40 -4.36 25.11
C GLU A 570 7.09 -4.77 25.80
N HIS A 571 6.90 -6.08 26.01
CA HIS A 571 5.71 -6.68 26.63
C HIS A 571 6.10 -7.70 27.72
N ASP A 572 5.22 -7.89 28.72
CA ASP A 572 5.45 -8.81 29.85
C ASP A 572 5.62 -10.29 29.45
N SER A 573 5.22 -10.66 28.24
CA SER A 573 5.38 -12.00 27.66
C SER A 573 6.74 -12.24 26.99
N GLU A 574 7.54 -11.20 26.79
CA GLU A 574 8.86 -11.25 26.15
C GLU A 574 9.99 -11.27 27.19
N LEU A 575 11.11 -11.92 26.86
CA LEU A 575 12.29 -11.93 27.73
C LEU A 575 13.27 -10.83 27.35
N SER A 576 13.73 -10.07 28.34
CA SER A 576 14.88 -9.16 28.20
C SER A 576 16.19 -9.92 28.45
N PHE A 577 17.18 -9.78 27.57
CA PHE A 577 18.45 -10.50 27.67
C PHE A 577 19.60 -9.80 26.94
N GLN A 578 20.83 -10.10 27.37
CA GLN A 578 22.07 -9.60 26.77
C GLN A 578 22.72 -10.66 25.86
N VAL A 579 23.60 -10.22 24.97
CA VAL A 579 24.38 -11.12 24.09
C VAL A 579 25.12 -12.16 24.93
N GLY A 580 24.97 -13.43 24.57
CA GLY A 580 25.59 -14.57 25.26
C GLY A 580 24.72 -15.27 26.30
N ALA A 581 23.51 -14.77 26.61
CA ALA A 581 22.55 -15.46 27.47
C ALA A 581 22.18 -16.84 26.91
N ILE A 582 22.00 -17.85 27.78
CA ILE A 582 21.66 -19.23 27.39
C ILE A 582 20.24 -19.57 27.84
N PHE A 583 19.41 -19.96 26.89
CA PHE A 583 18.02 -20.37 27.09
C PHE A 583 17.93 -21.89 27.19
N ASN A 584 17.15 -22.38 28.14
CA ASN A 584 16.85 -23.80 28.32
C ASN A 584 15.43 -24.12 27.83
N ALA A 585 15.18 -25.40 27.55
CA ALA A 585 13.87 -25.93 27.14
C ALA A 585 13.24 -25.15 25.96
N VAL A 586 14.05 -24.78 24.98
CA VAL A 586 13.63 -23.95 23.85
C VAL A 586 12.72 -24.73 22.92
N THR A 587 11.51 -24.23 22.72
CA THR A 587 10.49 -24.79 21.82
C THR A 587 10.02 -23.75 20.82
N GLN A 588 9.48 -24.20 19.69
CA GLN A 588 8.93 -23.30 18.69
C GLN A 588 7.63 -22.67 19.20
N SER A 589 7.51 -21.35 19.14
CA SER A 589 6.29 -20.66 19.58
C SER A 589 5.16 -20.86 18.58
N ARG A 590 3.92 -20.57 19.02
CA ARG A 590 2.74 -20.46 18.14
C ARG A 590 2.82 -19.21 17.25
N GLU A 591 3.63 -18.23 17.64
CA GLU A 591 3.87 -17.00 16.88
C GLU A 591 5.05 -17.19 15.92
N PRO A 592 4.85 -17.02 14.60
CA PRO A 592 5.92 -17.19 13.61
C PRO A 592 7.08 -16.20 13.86
N GLY A 593 8.32 -16.70 13.87
CA GLY A 593 9.52 -15.91 14.15
C GLY A 593 9.86 -15.77 15.63
N TRP A 594 9.10 -16.42 16.52
CA TRP A 594 9.38 -16.47 17.96
C TRP A 594 9.62 -17.89 18.45
N LEU A 595 10.51 -18.00 19.42
CA LEU A 595 10.78 -19.20 20.22
C LEU A 595 10.27 -18.96 21.64
N GLU A 596 9.90 -20.02 22.33
CA GLU A 596 9.59 -19.97 23.76
C GLU A 596 10.69 -20.71 24.52
N GLY A 597 11.29 -20.08 25.52
CA GLY A 597 12.38 -20.66 26.30
C GLY A 597 12.43 -20.11 27.72
N GLU A 598 13.30 -20.71 28.52
CA GLU A 598 13.49 -20.33 29.92
C GLU A 598 14.88 -19.70 30.12
N LEU A 599 14.91 -18.50 30.71
CA LEU A 599 16.10 -17.78 31.12
C LEU A 599 15.98 -17.41 32.60
N GLU A 600 16.95 -17.82 33.43
CA GLU A 600 16.98 -17.52 34.88
C GLU A 600 15.68 -17.86 35.64
N GLY A 601 14.99 -18.95 35.26
CA GLY A 601 13.74 -19.38 35.89
C GLY A 601 12.47 -18.68 35.39
N LYS A 602 12.60 -17.74 34.43
CA LYS A 602 11.46 -17.08 33.77
C LYS A 602 11.28 -17.62 32.36
N ARG A 603 10.05 -17.98 32.03
CA ARG A 603 9.65 -18.47 30.71
C ARG A 603 8.98 -17.35 29.92
N GLY A 604 9.38 -17.17 28.67
CA GLY A 604 8.81 -16.15 27.80
C GLY A 604 9.26 -16.28 26.35
N LEU A 605 8.84 -15.32 25.54
CA LEU A 605 9.10 -15.28 24.10
C LEU A 605 10.48 -14.68 23.79
N ILE A 606 11.13 -15.28 22.79
CA ILE A 606 12.48 -14.97 22.33
C ILE A 606 12.44 -14.86 20.79
N PRO A 607 12.90 -13.76 20.17
CA PRO A 607 12.94 -13.66 18.70
C PRO A 607 13.89 -14.71 18.10
N GLU A 608 13.41 -15.50 17.14
CA GLU A 608 14.17 -16.62 16.55
C GLU A 608 15.45 -16.14 15.84
N ASN A 609 15.41 -14.94 15.25
CA ASN A 609 16.55 -14.31 14.59
C ASN A 609 17.58 -13.71 15.55
N TYR A 610 17.32 -13.69 16.87
CA TYR A 610 18.21 -13.12 17.89
C TYR A 610 19.04 -14.19 18.60
N VAL A 611 18.78 -15.46 18.32
CA VAL A 611 19.41 -16.59 19.01
C VAL A 611 19.92 -17.64 18.02
N GLU A 612 20.96 -18.37 18.45
CA GLU A 612 21.52 -19.50 17.73
C GLU A 612 21.27 -20.78 18.55
N MET A 613 20.75 -21.83 17.93
CA MET A 613 20.50 -23.11 18.59
C MET A 613 21.82 -23.80 18.93
N LEU A 614 21.94 -24.31 20.16
CA LEU A 614 23.15 -24.99 20.67
C LEU A 614 23.08 -26.51 20.52
#